data_AF-N9GA67-F1
#
_entry.id   AF-N9GA67-F1
#
_cell.length_a   1.000
_cell.length_b   1.000
_cell.length_c   1.000
_cell.angle_alpha   90.00
_cell.angle_beta   90.00
_cell.angle_gamma   90.00
#
_symmetry.space_group_name_H-M   'P 1'
#
loop_
_entity.id
_entity.type
_entity.pdbx_description
1 polymer ?
#
loop_
_entity_poly.entity_id
_entity_poly.type
_entity_poly.pdbx_seq_one_letter_code
_entity_poly.pdbx_strand_id
1 'polypeptide(L)'
;MKPASALMFLVSNSRFNLPRIWHVKHYLSHHPGQAAELIGFIIFLNRNYDTDLNFSFIKNSNFIKAVKNQKLEKEIIKLSKVTKNRFELLLWVRLCLMYFHKFEITHSKQIELNMINEIEDGLEISFRNEIFWIPKINNFFDISQEST
;
A
#
# COMPACT_ATOMS: atom_id res chain seq x y z
N MET A 1 0.69 -17.98 8.54
CA MET A 1 0.84 -17.76 9.99
C MET A 1 -0.35 -16.91 10.46
N LYS A 2 -1.00 -17.23 11.58
CA LYS A 2 -2.15 -16.46 12.08
C LYS A 2 -1.67 -15.10 12.65
N PRO A 3 -2.38 -13.98 12.46
CA PRO A 3 -2.02 -12.67 13.00
C PRO A 3 -1.65 -12.65 14.48
N ALA A 4 -2.40 -13.36 15.33
CA ALA A 4 -2.08 -13.48 16.75
C ALA A 4 -0.70 -14.12 17.00
N SER A 5 -0.37 -15.21 16.31
CA SER A 5 0.93 -15.87 16.48
C SER A 5 2.07 -15.05 15.89
N ALA A 6 1.83 -14.35 14.78
CA ALA A 6 2.80 -13.44 14.20
C ALA A 6 3.10 -12.23 15.11
N LEU A 7 2.07 -11.68 15.78
CA LEU A 7 2.25 -10.64 16.80
C LEU A 7 3.07 -11.18 17.99
N MET A 8 2.74 -12.35 18.50
CA MET A 8 3.48 -12.93 19.63
C MET A 8 4.92 -13.29 19.28
N PHE A 9 5.19 -13.66 18.03
CA PHE A 9 6.56 -13.85 17.54
C PHE A 9 7.36 -12.54 17.48
N LEU A 10 6.72 -11.42 17.10
CA LEU A 10 7.34 -10.10 17.22
C LEU A 10 7.66 -9.75 18.67
N VAL A 11 6.77 -10.11 19.60
CA VAL A 11 6.96 -9.90 21.05
C VAL A 11 8.08 -10.77 21.59
N SER A 12 8.20 -12.04 21.19
CA SER A 12 9.27 -12.93 21.65
C SER A 12 10.66 -12.49 21.20
N ASN A 13 10.75 -11.74 20.10
CA ASN A 13 11.99 -11.12 19.65
C ASN A 13 12.30 -9.79 20.38
N SER A 14 11.49 -9.43 21.38
CA SER A 14 11.67 -8.28 22.24
C SER A 14 11.94 -8.71 23.69
N ARG A 15 12.21 -7.75 24.57
CA ARG A 15 12.36 -7.98 26.02
C ARG A 15 11.03 -8.16 26.78
N PHE A 16 9.89 -8.20 26.09
CA PHE A 16 8.57 -8.25 26.72
C PHE A 16 7.93 -9.63 26.54
N ASN A 17 7.19 -10.08 27.55
CA ASN A 17 6.41 -11.32 27.49
C ASN A 17 4.98 -11.09 26.95
N LEU A 18 4.53 -9.84 26.95
CA LEU A 18 3.22 -9.42 26.47
C LEU A 18 3.38 -8.28 25.47
N PRO A 19 2.48 -8.18 24.46
CA PRO A 19 2.53 -7.09 23.51
C PRO A 19 2.32 -5.74 24.19
N ARG A 20 2.85 -4.72 23.52
CA ARG A 20 2.71 -3.31 23.85
C ARG A 20 2.11 -2.63 22.63
N ILE A 21 1.55 -1.44 22.81
CA ILE A 21 0.91 -0.71 21.72
C ILE A 21 1.81 -0.53 20.48
N TRP A 22 3.12 -0.36 20.69
CA TRP A 22 4.07 -0.20 19.61
C TRP A 22 4.27 -1.50 18.80
N HIS A 23 4.23 -2.68 19.44
CA HIS A 23 4.27 -3.97 18.74
C HIS A 23 3.08 -4.10 17.79
N VAL A 24 1.89 -3.73 18.26
CA VAL A 24 0.65 -3.75 17.46
C VAL A 24 0.75 -2.79 16.29
N LYS A 25 1.20 -1.55 16.51
CA LYS A 25 1.39 -0.55 15.45
C LYS A 25 2.43 -1.01 14.41
N HIS A 26 3.55 -1.55 14.86
CA HIS A 26 4.60 -2.08 13.99
C HIS A 26 4.12 -3.26 13.14
N TYR A 27 3.35 -4.17 13.73
CA TYR A 27 2.76 -5.26 12.98
C TYR A 27 1.79 -4.74 11.91
N LEU A 28 0.86 -3.86 12.29
CA LEU A 28 -0.17 -3.33 11.39
C LEU A 28 0.38 -2.38 10.32
N SER A 29 1.56 -1.79 10.52
CA SER A 29 2.23 -1.02 9.46
C SER A 29 2.68 -1.91 8.30
N HIS A 30 2.93 -3.19 8.55
CA HIS A 30 3.31 -4.18 7.54
C HIS A 30 2.10 -4.98 7.04
N HIS A 31 1.11 -5.21 7.91
CA HIS A 31 -0.04 -6.06 7.67
C HIS A 31 -1.39 -5.35 7.96
N PRO A 32 -1.71 -4.23 7.29
CA PRO A 32 -2.91 -3.45 7.59
C PRO A 32 -4.23 -4.23 7.41
N GLY A 33 -4.27 -5.18 6.47
CA GLY A 33 -5.45 -6.01 6.20
C GLY A 33 -5.81 -7.01 7.30
N GLN A 34 -4.93 -7.21 8.29
CA GLN A 34 -5.13 -8.17 9.39
C GLN A 34 -5.64 -7.50 10.67
N ALA A 35 -6.03 -6.22 10.58
CA ALA A 35 -6.54 -5.43 11.69
C ALA A 35 -7.73 -6.08 12.44
N ALA A 36 -8.71 -6.63 11.71
CA ALA A 36 -9.91 -7.21 12.32
C ALA A 36 -9.60 -8.43 13.21
N GLU A 37 -8.73 -9.33 12.73
CA GLU A 37 -8.32 -10.52 13.50
C GLU A 37 -7.50 -10.14 14.74
N LEU A 38 -6.70 -9.08 14.64
CA LEU A 38 -5.93 -8.54 15.76
C LEU A 38 -6.78 -7.89 16.84
N ILE A 39 -7.89 -7.24 16.48
CA ILE A 39 -8.79 -6.65 17.48
C ILE A 39 -9.31 -7.73 18.42
N GLY A 40 -9.76 -8.88 17.89
CA GLY A 40 -10.22 -9.99 18.71
C GLY A 40 -9.16 -10.49 19.68
N PHE A 41 -7.92 -10.62 19.20
CA PHE A 41 -6.79 -11.03 20.03
C PHE A 41 -6.43 -9.99 21.10
N ILE A 42 -6.44 -8.70 20.77
CA ILE A 42 -6.20 -7.61 21.73
C ILE A 42 -7.28 -7.61 22.83
N ILE A 43 -8.55 -7.81 22.47
CA ILE A 43 -9.64 -7.93 23.45
C ILE A 43 -9.39 -9.11 24.39
N PHE A 44 -8.98 -10.26 23.86
CA PHE A 44 -8.62 -11.42 24.67
C PHE A 44 -7.47 -11.09 25.64
N LEU A 45 -6.41 -10.42 25.17
CA LEU A 45 -5.27 -10.06 26.00
C LEU A 45 -5.64 -9.06 27.11
N ASN A 46 -6.45 -8.04 26.80
CA ASN A 46 -6.89 -7.06 27.78
C ASN A 46 -7.75 -7.71 28.87
N ARG A 47 -8.56 -8.72 28.52
CA ARG A 47 -9.43 -9.44 29.47
C ARG A 47 -8.69 -10.42 30.37
N ASN A 48 -7.65 -11.08 29.87
CA ASN A 48 -7.03 -12.21 30.56
C ASN A 48 -5.62 -11.90 31.12
N TYR A 49 -4.98 -10.82 30.68
CA TYR A 49 -3.57 -10.54 30.98
C TYR A 49 -3.29 -9.08 31.37
N ASP A 50 -4.31 -8.29 31.68
CA ASP A 50 -4.20 -6.89 32.16
C ASP A 50 -3.29 -6.00 31.29
N THR A 51 -3.40 -6.14 29.97
CA THR A 51 -2.46 -5.53 29.01
C THR A 51 -2.80 -4.10 28.57
N ASP A 52 -3.95 -3.55 29.00
CA ASP A 52 -4.52 -2.23 28.64
C ASP A 52 -4.10 -1.67 27.26
N LEU A 53 -4.22 -2.51 26.23
CA LEU A 53 -3.84 -2.14 24.88
C LEU A 53 -4.96 -1.32 24.24
N ASN A 54 -4.72 -0.02 24.07
CA ASN A 54 -5.64 0.86 23.36
C ASN A 54 -5.61 0.60 21.84
N PHE A 55 -6.70 0.10 21.27
CA PHE A 55 -6.84 -0.17 19.83
C PHE A 55 -7.77 0.80 19.08
N SER A 56 -8.09 1.96 19.66
CA SER A 56 -8.94 2.99 19.03
C SER A 56 -8.39 3.49 17.68
N PHE A 57 -7.06 3.54 17.55
CA PHE A 57 -6.39 3.95 16.31
C PHE A 57 -6.67 3.00 15.12
N ILE A 58 -7.04 1.75 15.39
CA ILE A 58 -7.46 0.79 14.37
C ILE A 58 -8.88 1.12 13.89
N LYS A 59 -9.78 1.46 14.83
CA LYS A 59 -11.19 1.79 14.55
C LYS A 59 -11.32 3.09 13.73
N ASN A 60 -10.48 4.08 14.02
CA ASN A 60 -10.58 5.40 13.37
C ASN A 60 -10.09 5.41 11.90
N SER A 61 -9.64 4.28 11.35
CA SER A 61 -9.18 4.05 9.96
C SER A 61 -8.01 4.92 9.46
N ASN A 62 -7.77 6.10 10.04
CA ASN A 62 -6.77 7.08 9.58
C ASN A 62 -5.35 6.50 9.63
N PHE A 63 -5.02 5.75 10.68
CA PHE A 63 -3.72 5.06 10.78
C PHE A 63 -3.55 4.05 9.64
N ILE A 64 -4.55 3.19 9.40
CA ILE A 64 -4.50 2.16 8.37
C ILE A 64 -4.45 2.78 6.97
N LYS A 65 -5.21 3.84 6.73
CA LYS A 65 -5.19 4.62 5.48
C LYS A 65 -3.81 5.26 5.25
N ALA A 66 -3.22 5.87 6.29
CA ALA A 66 -1.89 6.48 6.21
C ALA A 66 -0.82 5.43 5.89
N VAL A 67 -0.83 4.29 6.59
CA VAL A 67 0.07 3.15 6.32
C VAL A 67 -0.07 2.66 4.88
N LYS A 68 -1.31 2.48 4.40
CA LYS A 68 -1.58 2.02 3.03
C LYS A 68 -1.04 3.02 2.00
N ASN A 69 -1.30 4.32 2.19
CA ASN A 69 -0.78 5.36 1.31
C ASN A 69 0.75 5.40 1.32
N GLN A 70 1.38 5.30 2.49
CA GLN A 70 2.84 5.28 2.60
C GLN A 70 3.46 4.06 1.91
N LYS A 71 2.79 2.90 1.97
CA LYS A 71 3.23 1.71 1.24
C LYS A 71 3.13 1.91 -0.27
N LEU A 72 2.04 2.50 -0.76
CA LEU A 72 1.88 2.83 -2.19
C LEU A 72 2.95 3.81 -2.66
N GLU A 73 3.19 4.88 -1.89
CA GLU A 73 4.22 5.89 -2.18
C GLU A 73 5.62 5.25 -2.31
N LYS A 74 5.99 4.38 -1.37
CA LYS A 74 7.27 3.66 -1.41
C LYS A 74 7.42 2.79 -2.67
N GLU A 75 6.36 2.09 -3.08
CA GLU A 75 6.40 1.27 -4.31
C GLU A 75 6.49 2.14 -5.57
N ILE A 76 5.78 3.27 -5.62
CA ILE A 76 5.89 4.25 -6.72
C ILE A 76 7.32 4.77 -6.82
N ILE A 77 7.91 5.24 -5.72
CA ILE A 77 9.30 5.74 -5.69
C ILE A 77 10.30 4.64 -6.06
N LYS A 78 10.04 3.39 -5.65
CA LYS A 78 10.89 2.26 -6.02
C LYS A 78 10.84 2.03 -7.52
N LEU A 79 9.65 1.99 -8.13
CA LEU A 79 9.48 1.81 -9.57
C LEU A 79 10.06 2.97 -10.38
N SER A 80 9.98 4.20 -9.88
CA SER A 80 10.56 5.37 -10.56
C SER A 80 12.09 5.35 -10.63
N LYS A 81 12.74 4.51 -9.80
CA LYS A 81 14.19 4.34 -9.75
C LYS A 81 14.67 3.11 -10.53
N VAL A 82 13.77 2.28 -11.07
CA VAL A 82 14.13 1.08 -11.82
C VAL A 82 14.64 1.46 -13.22
N THR A 83 15.64 0.73 -13.74
CA THR A 83 16.16 0.91 -15.09
C THR A 83 15.13 0.55 -16.16
N LYS A 84 15.18 1.22 -17.32
CA LYS A 84 14.19 1.12 -18.43
C LYS A 84 13.77 -0.33 -18.75
N ASN A 85 14.72 -1.28 -18.84
CA ASN A 85 14.43 -2.69 -19.19
C ASN A 85 13.59 -3.47 -18.18
N ARG A 86 13.33 -2.94 -16.99
CA ARG A 86 12.53 -3.59 -15.93
C ARG A 86 11.31 -2.77 -15.53
N PHE A 87 10.98 -1.72 -16.29
CA PHE A 87 9.86 -0.86 -15.96
C PHE A 87 8.52 -1.52 -16.34
N GLU A 88 7.62 -1.66 -15.36
CA GLU A 88 6.31 -2.26 -15.54
C GLU A 88 5.22 -1.17 -15.64
N LEU A 89 4.87 -0.76 -16.87
CA LEU A 89 3.90 0.32 -17.12
C LEU A 89 2.55 0.08 -16.43
N LEU A 90 1.96 -1.10 -16.59
CA LEU A 90 0.66 -1.41 -15.96
C LEU A 90 0.75 -1.33 -14.43
N LEU A 91 1.85 -1.80 -13.84
CA LEU A 91 2.04 -1.73 -12.40
C LEU A 91 2.17 -0.27 -11.94
N TRP A 92 2.95 0.55 -12.66
CA TRP A 92 3.07 1.99 -12.43
C TRP A 92 1.71 2.68 -12.45
N VAL A 93 0.94 2.49 -13.52
CA VAL A 93 -0.39 3.08 -13.68
C VAL A 93 -1.33 2.67 -12.55
N ARG A 94 -1.39 1.37 -12.24
CA ARG A 94 -2.25 0.85 -11.17
C ARG A 94 -1.91 1.45 -9.81
N LEU A 95 -0.62 1.56 -9.47
CA LEU A 95 -0.18 2.14 -8.21
C LEU A 95 -0.46 3.65 -8.16
N CYS A 96 -0.21 4.37 -9.24
CA CYS A 96 -0.50 5.80 -9.33
C CYS A 96 -1.98 6.10 -9.20
N LEU A 97 -2.86 5.35 -9.87
CA LEU A 97 -4.31 5.50 -9.72
C LEU A 97 -4.77 5.22 -8.28
N MET A 98 -4.22 4.19 -7.63
CA MET A 98 -4.53 3.90 -6.23
C MET A 98 -4.05 5.01 -5.28
N TYR A 99 -2.93 5.65 -5.59
CA TYR A 99 -2.32 6.67 -4.75
C TYR A 99 -2.94 8.06 -4.95
N PHE A 100 -2.95 8.57 -6.18
CA PHE A 100 -3.42 9.92 -6.52
C PHE A 100 -4.95 10.00 -6.58
N HIS A 101 -5.61 9.02 -7.18
CA HIS A 101 -7.06 9.03 -7.44
C HIS A 101 -7.86 8.14 -6.49
N LYS A 102 -7.21 7.54 -5.49
CA LYS A 102 -7.83 6.67 -4.48
C LYS A 102 -8.60 5.49 -5.06
N PHE A 103 -8.18 4.99 -6.22
CA PHE A 103 -8.76 3.79 -6.81
C PHE A 103 -8.75 2.62 -5.82
N GLU A 104 -9.86 1.89 -5.80
CA GLU A 104 -9.88 0.58 -5.16
C GLU A 104 -9.00 -0.41 -5.94
N ILE A 105 -8.47 -1.41 -5.24
CA ILE A 105 -7.60 -2.42 -5.85
C ILE A 105 -8.33 -3.25 -6.92
N THR A 106 -9.65 -3.38 -6.80
CA THR A 106 -10.54 -4.05 -7.75
C THR A 106 -10.63 -3.26 -9.04
N HIS A 107 -10.83 -1.94 -8.95
CA HIS A 107 -10.87 -1.05 -10.12
C HIS A 107 -9.50 -0.92 -10.77
N SER A 108 -8.41 -0.78 -10.01
CA SER A 108 -7.07 -0.67 -10.60
C SER A 108 -6.68 -1.93 -11.39
N LYS A 109 -7.07 -3.11 -10.93
CA LYS A 109 -6.82 -4.37 -11.66
C LYS A 109 -7.52 -4.47 -13.01
N GLN A 110 -8.61 -3.72 -13.23
CA GLN A 110 -9.35 -3.70 -14.49
C GLN A 110 -8.67 -2.82 -15.56
N ILE A 111 -7.63 -2.07 -15.20
CA ILE A 111 -6.89 -1.24 -16.15
C ILE A 111 -6.05 -2.10 -17.07
N GLU A 112 -6.19 -1.82 -18.36
CA GLU A 112 -5.51 -2.48 -19.49
C GLU A 112 -4.68 -1.46 -20.29
N LEU A 113 -3.77 -1.96 -21.13
CA LEU A 113 -2.84 -1.10 -21.89
C LEU A 113 -3.53 -0.19 -22.90
N ASN A 114 -4.59 -0.67 -23.54
CA ASN A 114 -5.41 0.08 -24.50
C ASN A 114 -6.17 1.26 -23.87
N MET A 115 -6.27 1.32 -22.53
CA MET A 115 -6.91 2.40 -21.80
C MET A 115 -5.94 3.56 -21.53
N ILE A 116 -4.64 3.37 -21.80
CA ILE A 116 -3.58 4.31 -21.45
C ILE A 116 -3.14 5.05 -22.70
N ASN A 117 -3.30 6.37 -22.67
CA ASN A 117 -2.81 7.28 -23.70
C ASN A 117 -1.66 8.10 -23.13
N GLU A 118 -0.57 8.21 -23.88
CA GLU A 118 0.52 9.11 -23.53
C GLU A 118 0.23 10.52 -24.04
N ILE A 119 0.49 11.51 -23.18
CA ILE A 119 0.41 12.92 -23.50
C ILE A 119 1.70 13.63 -23.10
N GLU A 120 1.84 14.90 -23.48
CA GLU A 120 3.09 15.66 -23.30
C GLU A 120 3.61 15.64 -21.85
N ASP A 121 2.73 15.84 -20.86
CA ASP A 121 3.15 15.92 -19.45
C ASP A 121 2.86 14.66 -18.62
N GLY A 122 2.32 13.60 -19.22
CA GLY A 122 1.89 12.45 -18.43
C GLY A 122 1.19 11.34 -19.20
N LEU A 123 0.40 10.56 -18.47
CA LEU A 123 -0.45 9.51 -19.00
C LEU A 123 -1.90 9.82 -18.66
N GLU A 124 -2.77 9.70 -19.65
CA GLU A 124 -4.21 9.72 -19.49
C GLU A 124 -4.76 8.28 -19.50
N ILE A 125 -5.66 7.99 -18.57
CA ILE A 125 -6.28 6.69 -18.43
C ILE A 125 -7.78 6.85 -18.58
N SER A 126 -8.34 6.26 -19.63
CA SER A 126 -9.78 6.23 -19.88
C SER A 126 -10.40 5.02 -19.16
N PHE A 127 -11.23 5.26 -18.14
CA PHE A 127 -11.90 4.21 -17.39
C PHE A 127 -13.32 4.61 -17.02
N ARG A 128 -14.32 3.80 -17.40
CA ARG A 128 -15.75 4.02 -17.09
C ARG A 128 -16.26 5.43 -17.44
N ASN A 129 -15.93 5.90 -18.64
CA ASN A 129 -16.29 7.23 -19.15
C ASN A 129 -15.66 8.41 -18.39
N GLU A 130 -14.66 8.15 -17.54
CA GLU A 130 -13.84 9.16 -16.89
C GLU A 130 -12.40 9.09 -17.41
N ILE A 131 -11.72 10.23 -17.39
CA ILE A 131 -10.31 10.35 -17.76
C ILE A 131 -9.52 10.72 -16.52
N PHE A 132 -8.50 9.92 -16.22
CA PHE A 132 -7.61 10.13 -15.09
C PHE A 132 -6.22 10.47 -15.59
N TRP A 133 -5.60 11.49 -15.02
CA TRP A 133 -4.23 11.87 -15.34
C TRP A 133 -3.25 11.37 -14.28
N ILE A 134 -2.10 10.83 -14.69
CA ILE A 134 -0.97 10.52 -13.80
C ILE A 134 0.34 11.01 -14.42
N PRO A 135 1.36 11.32 -13.61
CA PRO A 135 2.65 11.76 -14.13
C PRO A 135 3.36 10.62 -14.88
N LYS A 136 4.04 10.98 -15.97
CA LYS A 136 5.02 10.11 -16.62
C LYS A 136 6.34 10.16 -15.86
N ILE A 137 7.11 9.09 -15.92
CA ILE A 137 8.50 9.09 -15.42
C ILE A 137 9.41 9.63 -16.53
N ASN A 138 10.31 10.56 -16.23
CA ASN A 138 11.20 11.14 -17.25
C ASN A 138 12.05 10.12 -18.02
N ASN A 139 12.29 8.93 -17.46
CA ASN A 139 13.01 7.84 -18.12
C ASN A 139 12.14 7.01 -19.09
N PHE A 140 10.96 7.46 -19.50
CA PHE A 140 10.02 6.60 -20.23
C PHE A 140 10.41 6.39 -21.71
N PHE A 141 10.80 7.42 -22.48
CA PHE A 141 10.88 7.28 -23.96
C PHE A 141 11.88 8.16 -24.74
N ASP A 142 13.13 8.33 -24.28
CA ASP A 142 14.18 8.95 -25.13
C ASP A 142 14.58 8.13 -26.39
N ILE A 143 13.85 7.07 -26.78
CA ILE A 143 14.25 6.18 -27.88
C ILE A 143 13.31 6.30 -29.09
N SER A 144 12.14 6.93 -28.98
CA SER A 144 11.26 7.14 -30.14
C SER A 144 11.72 8.30 -31.06
N GLN A 145 12.84 8.95 -30.74
CA GLN A 145 13.42 10.04 -31.53
C GLN A 145 14.78 9.69 -32.19
N GLU A 146 15.28 8.45 -32.05
CA GLU A 146 16.59 8.06 -32.62
C GLU A 146 16.51 7.06 -33.80
N SER A 147 15.32 6.79 -34.35
CA SER A 147 15.20 6.01 -35.59
C SER A 147 14.60 6.86 -36.72
N THR A 148 15.44 7.74 -37.28
CA THR A 148 15.26 8.30 -38.63
C THR A 148 16.52 8.06 -39.44
#